data_AF-A0A9R0TTB4-F1
#
_entry.id   AF-A0A9R0TTB4-F1
#
_cell.length_a   1.000
_cell.length_b   1.000
_cell.length_c   1.000
_cell.angle_alpha   90.00
_cell.angle_beta   90.00
_cell.angle_gamma   90.00
#
_symmetry.space_group_name_H-M   'P 1'
#
loop_
_entity.id
_entity.type
_entity.pdbx_description
1 polymer ?
#
loop_
_entity_poly.entity_id
_entity_poly.type
_entity_poly.pdbx_seq_one_letter_code
_entity_poly.pdbx_strand_id
1 'polypeptide(L)'
;MSLNLDPINSLRMLGLWHILFAPFHISRWTTSIPVGAEVVRMYKTMFGASGFRKGMDLYFQRHDGQAVTCEDFYAAMCDANNAHLPNFLQWYSQAGTPTVKVTSSYDEGSQAFSLKLSQEVPPTPGQPMKEPMFIPVAVGLVDSTGKDMPLTSIYSDGRVQTLSNDGHPIFTTVLQFKKKEEEFIFNNVPERPVPSLLRGYSAPIRLDSDLTESDLYFLLANDSDEFNRWEAGQILARKLMFSLVADFQQQKTLALNTKFVDGLRAILRSTSLDKEFIAKAITLPGQGEIMDMMSIADPDAVHAVRTFIKKELAFQLKDDLLAAVTSNRSSEAYAFNHDSVARRALKNTCLAYLASLNEPDVTELALNEYKSATNMTEQFAALAALSQNPGQVREDALLDFYNKWQQDYLVVSKWFALQATSDIPGNVANVQKLLAHPAFDMRNPNKVYSLIGGFCGSPVSFHAKDGSGYKFLGEVVLQLDKINPQVASRMVSAFSRWRRYDETRQALAKAQLEMIISANGLSENVYEIALKSLAA
;
A
#
# COMPACT_ATOMS: atom_id res chain seq x y z
N MET A 1 30.12 -6.61 10.53
CA MET A 1 30.66 -7.70 9.68
C MET A 1 29.85 -7.72 8.40
N SER A 2 30.47 -7.39 7.27
CA SER A 2 29.85 -7.26 5.95
C SER A 2 29.26 -8.59 5.46
N LEU A 3 27.95 -8.69 5.31
CA LEU A 3 27.29 -9.81 4.63
C LEU A 3 27.36 -9.59 3.12
N ASN A 4 28.39 -10.13 2.48
CA ASN A 4 28.42 -10.34 1.02
C ASN A 4 27.33 -11.38 0.68
N LEU A 5 26.27 -10.95 0.02
CA LEU A 5 25.26 -11.85 -0.54
C LEU A 5 25.77 -12.37 -1.89
N ASP A 6 26.05 -13.67 -1.92
CA ASP A 6 26.50 -14.42 -3.08
C ASP A 6 25.45 -14.40 -4.22
N PRO A 7 25.82 -14.15 -5.50
CA PRO A 7 24.86 -14.08 -6.63
C PRO A 7 24.06 -15.37 -6.86
N ILE A 8 24.57 -16.51 -6.37
CA ILE A 8 23.90 -17.82 -6.48
C ILE A 8 22.71 -17.94 -5.51
N ASN A 9 22.73 -17.22 -4.38
CA ASN A 9 21.60 -17.16 -3.45
C ASN A 9 20.44 -16.29 -3.97
N SER A 10 20.70 -15.29 -4.82
CA SER A 10 19.62 -14.49 -5.42
C SER A 10 18.84 -15.27 -6.49
N LEU A 11 19.53 -16.10 -7.28
CA LEU A 11 18.92 -17.00 -8.27
C LEU A 11 18.10 -18.13 -7.63
N ARG A 12 18.54 -18.66 -6.48
CA ARG A 12 17.76 -19.65 -5.71
C ARG A 12 16.53 -19.01 -5.04
N MET A 13 16.62 -17.76 -4.58
CA MET A 13 15.44 -17.02 -4.14
C MET A 13 14.47 -16.78 -5.31
N LEU A 14 14.92 -16.33 -6.48
CA LEU A 14 14.05 -16.19 -7.66
C LEU A 14 13.36 -17.52 -8.07
N GLY A 15 14.04 -18.66 -7.91
CA GLY A 15 13.45 -20.00 -8.09
C GLY A 15 12.35 -20.33 -7.09
N LEU A 16 12.55 -20.01 -5.80
CA LEU A 16 11.54 -20.13 -4.72
C LEU A 16 10.25 -19.34 -5.05
N TRP A 17 10.38 -18.19 -5.71
CA TRP A 17 9.25 -17.34 -6.10
C TRP A 17 8.44 -17.89 -7.28
N HIS A 18 9.00 -18.75 -8.13
CA HIS A 18 8.24 -19.42 -9.20
C HIS A 18 7.65 -20.76 -8.76
N ILE A 19 8.33 -21.49 -7.87
CA ILE A 19 7.89 -22.82 -7.43
C ILE A 19 6.65 -22.75 -6.52
N LEU A 20 6.53 -21.74 -5.66
CA LEU A 20 5.37 -21.60 -4.75
C LEU A 20 4.08 -21.11 -5.43
N PHE A 21 4.14 -20.60 -6.67
CA PHE A 21 3.02 -19.88 -7.28
C PHE A 21 2.61 -20.40 -8.68
N ALA A 22 3.20 -21.51 -9.13
CA ALA A 22 2.96 -22.07 -10.47
C ALA A 22 1.53 -22.57 -10.79
N PRO A 23 0.64 -22.98 -9.86
CA PRO A 23 -0.64 -23.59 -10.27
C PRO A 23 -1.82 -22.62 -10.40
N PHE A 24 -1.63 -21.29 -10.28
CA PHE A 24 -2.77 -20.35 -10.28
C PHE A 24 -3.08 -19.78 -11.67
N HIS A 25 -4.29 -20.09 -12.17
CA HIS A 25 -4.86 -19.52 -13.40
C HIS A 25 -4.76 -17.98 -13.44
N ILE A 26 -4.51 -17.48 -14.66
CA ILE A 26 -4.02 -16.15 -15.08
C ILE A 26 -4.80 -14.94 -14.51
N SER A 27 -5.99 -15.11 -13.92
CA SER A 27 -6.80 -14.01 -13.36
C SER A 27 -6.58 -13.70 -11.87
N ARG A 28 -5.78 -14.48 -11.11
CA ARG A 28 -5.62 -14.32 -9.65
C ARG A 28 -4.33 -13.66 -9.16
N TRP A 29 -3.44 -13.22 -10.06
CA TRP A 29 -2.06 -12.84 -9.71
C TRP A 29 -1.92 -11.60 -8.81
N THR A 30 -2.81 -10.60 -8.90
CA THR A 30 -2.71 -9.39 -8.06
C THR A 30 -3.02 -9.65 -6.58
N THR A 31 -3.83 -10.66 -6.28
CA THR A 31 -4.12 -11.09 -4.90
C THR A 31 -3.13 -12.16 -4.43
N SER A 32 -2.69 -13.05 -5.33
CA SER A 32 -1.87 -14.22 -4.97
C SER A 32 -0.47 -13.88 -4.44
N ILE A 33 0.26 -12.96 -5.07
CA ILE A 33 1.66 -12.69 -4.67
C ILE A 33 1.74 -11.94 -3.32
N PRO A 34 1.07 -10.80 -3.12
CA PRO A 34 1.21 -10.05 -1.87
C PRO A 34 0.61 -10.81 -0.68
N VAL A 35 -0.57 -11.42 -0.84
CA VAL A 35 -1.23 -12.16 0.26
C VAL A 35 -0.48 -13.45 0.57
N GLY A 36 0.02 -14.18 -0.44
CA GLY A 36 0.82 -15.38 -0.22
C GLY A 36 2.10 -15.10 0.58
N ALA A 37 2.77 -13.97 0.30
CA ALA A 37 3.94 -13.55 1.08
C ALA A 37 3.58 -13.23 2.54
N GLU A 38 2.44 -12.58 2.79
CA GLU A 38 1.97 -12.32 4.16
C GLU A 38 1.58 -13.60 4.90
N VAL A 39 1.03 -14.61 4.20
CA VAL A 39 0.81 -15.95 4.79
C VAL A 39 2.12 -16.62 5.18
N VAL A 40 3.16 -16.50 4.36
CA VAL A 40 4.50 -16.97 4.72
C VAL A 40 5.07 -16.18 5.90
N ARG A 41 4.86 -14.87 5.96
CA ARG A 41 5.28 -14.00 7.08
C ARG A 41 4.62 -14.41 8.39
N MET A 42 3.36 -14.84 8.38
CA MET A 42 2.69 -15.34 9.59
C MET A 42 3.41 -16.52 10.25
N TYR A 43 4.00 -17.45 9.49
CA TYR A 43 4.85 -18.50 10.09
C TYR A 43 6.08 -17.92 10.78
N LYS A 44 6.73 -16.92 10.16
CA LYS A 44 7.87 -16.22 10.76
C LYS A 44 7.45 -15.42 12.00
N THR A 45 6.27 -14.83 12.02
CA THR A 45 5.69 -14.17 13.21
C THR A 45 5.48 -15.19 14.33
N MET A 46 4.95 -16.37 14.00
CA MET A 46 4.67 -17.42 14.99
C MET A 46 5.92 -18.08 15.56
N PHE A 47 6.95 -18.33 14.73
CA PHE A 47 8.11 -19.14 15.11
C PHE A 47 9.41 -18.33 15.25
N GLY A 48 9.37 -17.03 14.96
CA GLY A 48 10.56 -16.20 14.86
C GLY A 48 11.48 -16.60 13.70
N ALA A 49 12.59 -15.87 13.54
CA ALA A 49 13.54 -16.12 12.46
C ALA A 49 14.20 -17.51 12.56
N SER A 50 14.53 -17.96 13.78
CA SER A 50 15.17 -19.27 14.01
C SER A 50 14.22 -20.42 13.71
N GLY A 51 12.99 -20.38 14.22
CA GLY A 51 12.01 -21.43 13.99
C GLY A 51 11.56 -21.51 12.53
N PHE A 52 11.40 -20.36 11.87
CA PHE A 52 11.16 -20.32 10.42
C PHE A 52 12.32 -20.94 9.63
N ARG A 53 13.59 -20.66 9.98
CA ARG A 53 14.75 -21.27 9.33
C ARG A 53 14.75 -22.80 9.49
N LYS A 54 14.48 -23.32 10.69
CA LYS A 54 14.36 -24.76 10.93
C LYS A 54 13.28 -25.41 10.05
N GLY A 55 12.12 -24.75 9.93
CA GLY A 55 11.06 -25.21 9.04
C GLY A 55 11.48 -25.25 7.57
N MET A 56 12.20 -24.22 7.10
CA MET A 56 12.77 -24.22 5.75
C MET A 56 13.81 -25.33 5.54
N ASP A 57 14.69 -25.57 6.52
CA ASP A 57 15.68 -26.64 6.46
C ASP A 57 15.01 -28.00 6.29
N LEU A 58 13.98 -28.27 7.11
CA LEU A 58 13.22 -29.51 7.05
C LEU A 58 12.42 -29.65 5.75
N TYR A 59 11.85 -28.56 5.25
CA TYR A 59 11.12 -28.55 3.97
C TYR A 59 12.03 -28.98 2.82
N PHE A 60 13.22 -28.38 2.69
CA PHE A 60 14.17 -28.77 1.65
C PHE A 60 14.71 -30.18 1.86
N GLN A 61 15.01 -30.58 3.10
CA GLN A 61 15.44 -31.94 3.40
C GLN A 61 14.43 -33.00 2.93
N ARG A 62 13.13 -32.72 3.06
CA ARG A 62 12.06 -33.66 2.69
C ARG A 62 11.74 -33.65 1.19
N HIS A 63 11.80 -32.49 0.57
CA HIS A 63 11.10 -32.24 -0.70
C HIS A 63 11.99 -31.68 -1.83
N ASP A 64 13.31 -31.59 -1.65
CA ASP A 64 14.20 -31.14 -2.73
C ASP A 64 14.05 -32.03 -3.98
N GLY A 65 13.95 -31.38 -5.15
CA GLY A 65 13.72 -32.03 -6.44
C GLY A 65 12.31 -32.58 -6.69
N GLN A 66 11.33 -32.30 -5.82
CA GLN A 66 9.95 -32.80 -5.95
C GLN A 66 8.94 -31.69 -6.29
N ALA A 67 7.80 -32.08 -6.86
CA ALA A 67 6.61 -31.23 -6.94
C ALA A 67 5.72 -31.51 -5.72
N VAL A 68 5.51 -30.50 -4.87
CA VAL A 68 4.84 -30.62 -3.57
C VAL A 68 3.72 -29.59 -3.38
N THR A 69 2.99 -29.72 -2.27
CA THR A 69 1.78 -28.95 -1.97
C THR A 69 2.00 -27.88 -0.90
N CYS A 70 1.00 -27.03 -0.67
CA CYS A 70 1.03 -26.04 0.42
C CYS A 70 0.98 -26.72 1.79
N GLU A 71 0.31 -27.87 1.86
CA GLU A 71 0.19 -28.73 3.03
C GLU A 71 1.54 -29.31 3.45
N ASP A 72 2.40 -29.67 2.49
CA ASP A 72 3.76 -30.13 2.76
C ASP A 72 4.63 -29.03 3.40
N PHE A 73 4.49 -27.80 2.91
CA PHE A 73 5.17 -26.63 3.49
C PHE A 73 4.68 -26.35 4.93
N TYR A 74 3.37 -26.37 5.14
CA TYR A 74 2.75 -26.24 6.48
C TYR A 74 3.26 -27.34 7.44
N ALA A 75 3.31 -28.59 6.98
CA ALA A 75 3.75 -29.73 7.78
C ALA A 75 5.23 -29.58 8.17
N ALA A 76 6.13 -29.23 7.24
CA ALA A 76 7.53 -28.99 7.55
C ALA A 76 7.73 -27.86 8.56
N MET A 77 6.96 -26.76 8.43
CA MET A 77 7.00 -25.65 9.38
C MET A 77 6.56 -26.06 10.79
N CYS A 78 5.44 -26.80 10.91
CA CYS A 78 4.93 -27.26 12.20
C CYS A 78 5.85 -28.31 12.84
N ASP A 79 6.28 -29.32 12.08
CA ASP A 79 7.11 -30.43 12.57
C ASP A 79 8.46 -29.94 13.09
N ALA A 80 9.12 -29.02 12.36
CA ALA A 80 10.42 -28.49 12.77
C ALA A 80 10.37 -27.67 14.07
N ASN A 81 9.17 -27.20 14.46
CA ASN A 81 8.95 -26.34 15.62
C ASN A 81 8.12 -27.03 16.72
N ASN A 82 7.79 -28.32 16.58
CA ASN A 82 6.89 -29.05 17.47
C ASN A 82 5.59 -28.27 17.76
N ALA A 83 5.06 -27.60 16.74
CA ALA A 83 3.96 -26.67 16.88
C ALA A 83 2.70 -27.19 16.20
N HIS A 84 1.55 -26.67 16.61
CA HIS A 84 0.27 -26.92 15.97
C HIS A 84 -0.47 -25.60 15.77
N LEU A 85 -0.78 -25.27 14.51
CA LEU A 85 -1.51 -24.06 14.13
C LEU A 85 -2.90 -24.46 13.58
N PRO A 86 -3.89 -24.72 14.46
CA PRO A 86 -5.19 -25.19 14.01
C PRO A 86 -5.84 -24.18 13.06
N ASN A 87 -6.52 -24.66 12.03
CA ASN A 87 -7.20 -23.84 11.01
C ASN A 87 -6.27 -22.91 10.19
N PHE A 88 -4.94 -23.03 10.29
CA PHE A 88 -4.03 -22.18 9.52
C PHE A 88 -4.17 -22.39 8.01
N LEU A 89 -4.43 -23.63 7.57
CA LEU A 89 -4.62 -23.97 6.16
C LEU A 89 -5.83 -23.25 5.53
N GLN A 90 -6.74 -22.67 6.33
CA GLN A 90 -7.82 -21.82 5.79
C GLN A 90 -7.27 -20.63 5.00
N TRP A 91 -6.07 -20.13 5.30
CA TRP A 91 -5.43 -19.07 4.52
C TRP A 91 -5.12 -19.45 3.06
N TYR A 92 -5.09 -20.74 2.74
CA TYR A 92 -4.87 -21.24 1.39
C TYR A 92 -6.20 -21.58 0.67
N SER A 93 -7.24 -21.96 1.41
CA SER A 93 -8.52 -22.42 0.86
C SER A 93 -9.64 -21.36 0.87
N GLN A 94 -9.63 -20.44 1.83
CA GLN A 94 -10.68 -19.45 2.04
C GLN A 94 -10.29 -18.08 1.46
N ALA A 95 -11.08 -17.59 0.50
CA ALA A 95 -10.91 -16.26 -0.07
C ALA A 95 -11.57 -15.18 0.82
N GLY A 96 -11.16 -13.93 0.65
CA GLY A 96 -11.67 -12.78 1.40
C GLY A 96 -10.71 -12.31 2.48
N THR A 97 -10.86 -11.06 2.90
CA THR A 97 -10.03 -10.46 3.94
C THR A 97 -10.77 -10.54 5.28
N PRO A 98 -10.20 -11.19 6.31
CA PRO A 98 -10.83 -11.22 7.63
C PRO A 98 -10.93 -9.83 8.23
N THR A 99 -12.03 -9.56 8.93
CA THR A 99 -12.19 -8.39 9.78
C THR A 99 -12.07 -8.84 11.23
N VAL A 100 -11.14 -8.26 11.97
CA VAL A 100 -10.98 -8.50 13.41
C VAL A 100 -11.37 -7.24 14.15
N LYS A 101 -12.38 -7.39 15.02
CA LYS A 101 -12.77 -6.35 15.95
C LYS A 101 -12.12 -6.57 17.31
N VAL A 102 -11.59 -5.50 17.90
CA VAL A 102 -10.92 -5.50 19.21
C VAL A 102 -11.59 -4.48 20.11
N THR A 103 -11.97 -4.91 21.31
CA THR A 103 -12.40 -4.01 22.40
C THR A 103 -11.55 -4.25 23.62
N SER A 104 -11.15 -3.17 24.29
CA SER A 104 -10.27 -3.20 25.45
C SER A 104 -11.00 -2.84 26.74
N SER A 105 -10.56 -3.40 27.86
CA SER A 105 -10.98 -2.97 29.19
C SER A 105 -9.80 -3.05 30.18
N TYR A 106 -9.83 -2.19 31.19
CA TYR A 106 -8.81 -2.17 32.24
C TYR A 106 -9.48 -2.18 33.61
N ASP A 107 -9.05 -3.12 34.45
CA ASP A 107 -9.42 -3.20 35.86
C ASP A 107 -8.21 -2.79 36.70
N GLU A 108 -8.31 -1.61 37.32
CA GLU A 108 -7.28 -1.04 38.18
C GLU A 108 -7.07 -1.85 39.46
N GLY A 109 -8.15 -2.43 40.01
CA GLY A 109 -8.09 -3.19 41.27
C GLY A 109 -7.32 -4.50 41.13
N SER A 110 -7.42 -5.14 39.97
CA SER A 110 -6.66 -6.37 39.65
C SER A 110 -5.43 -6.13 38.78
N GLN A 111 -5.18 -4.89 38.35
CA GLN A 111 -4.11 -4.53 37.40
C GLN A 111 -4.16 -5.42 36.14
N ALA A 112 -5.36 -5.63 35.63
CA ALA A 112 -5.64 -6.52 34.51
C ALA A 112 -6.15 -5.73 33.30
N PHE A 113 -5.46 -5.89 32.16
CA PHE A 113 -5.88 -5.31 30.88
C PHE A 113 -6.40 -6.42 29.97
N SER A 114 -7.67 -6.34 29.55
CA SER A 114 -8.29 -7.33 28.69
C SER A 114 -8.43 -6.83 27.26
N LEU A 115 -8.17 -7.70 26.30
CA LEU A 115 -8.50 -7.56 24.89
C LEU A 115 -9.49 -8.65 24.49
N LYS A 116 -10.72 -8.23 24.15
CA LYS A 116 -11.72 -9.11 23.54
C LYS A 116 -11.68 -8.96 22.03
N LEU A 117 -11.40 -10.06 21.34
CA LEU A 117 -11.26 -10.15 19.89
C LEU A 117 -12.45 -10.90 19.30
N SER A 118 -12.95 -10.44 18.15
CA SER A 118 -13.92 -11.18 17.32
C SER A 118 -13.51 -11.15 15.85
N GLN A 119 -13.65 -12.26 15.12
CA GLN A 119 -13.34 -12.34 13.69
C GLN A 119 -14.54 -12.72 12.84
N GLU A 120 -14.57 -12.17 11.63
CA GLU A 120 -15.49 -12.54 10.57
C GLU A 120 -14.79 -12.43 9.21
N VAL A 121 -15.10 -13.35 8.30
CA VAL A 121 -14.71 -13.25 6.89
C VAL A 121 -16.01 -13.07 6.08
N PRO A 122 -16.15 -11.98 5.31
CA PRO A 122 -17.34 -11.79 4.47
C PRO A 122 -17.46 -12.87 3.37
N PRO A 123 -18.68 -13.24 2.96
CA PRO A 123 -18.90 -14.14 1.82
C PRO A 123 -18.20 -13.64 0.55
N THR A 124 -17.70 -14.57 -0.27
CA THR A 124 -17.11 -14.25 -1.57
C THR A 124 -17.77 -15.09 -2.67
N PRO A 125 -17.72 -14.67 -3.96
CA PRO A 125 -18.25 -15.48 -5.05
C PRO A 125 -17.71 -16.93 -5.01
N GLY A 126 -18.62 -17.91 -5.03
CA GLY A 126 -18.29 -19.34 -4.94
C GLY A 126 -17.94 -19.86 -3.54
N GLN A 127 -17.91 -19.01 -2.51
CA GLN A 127 -17.67 -19.41 -1.12
C GLN A 127 -18.60 -18.60 -0.18
N PRO A 128 -19.89 -19.00 -0.04
CA PRO A 128 -20.86 -18.26 0.76
C PRO A 128 -20.70 -18.50 2.28
N MET A 129 -20.18 -19.66 2.68
CA MET A 129 -19.90 -20.00 4.07
C MET A 129 -18.43 -19.76 4.38
N LYS A 130 -18.15 -19.25 5.58
CA LYS A 130 -16.81 -18.88 6.03
C LYS A 130 -16.55 -19.37 7.44
N GLU A 131 -15.34 -19.87 7.66
CA GLU A 131 -14.88 -20.42 8.94
C GLU A 131 -13.87 -19.49 9.61
N PRO A 132 -13.78 -19.49 10.96
CA PRO A 132 -12.73 -18.79 11.68
C PRO A 132 -11.33 -19.25 11.25
N MET A 133 -10.41 -18.29 11.15
CA MET A 133 -9.04 -18.50 10.71
C MET A 133 -8.07 -18.40 11.89
N PHE A 134 -6.87 -18.97 11.73
CA PHE A 134 -5.77 -18.72 12.65
C PHE A 134 -5.16 -17.35 12.36
N ILE A 135 -5.28 -16.38 13.27
CA ILE A 135 -4.80 -15.02 13.08
C ILE A 135 -3.74 -14.71 14.15
N PRO A 136 -2.45 -14.61 13.80
CA PRO A 136 -1.43 -14.12 14.73
C PRO A 136 -1.56 -12.60 14.91
N VAL A 137 -1.91 -12.16 16.11
CA VAL A 137 -2.04 -10.73 16.45
C VAL A 137 -0.89 -10.34 17.37
N ALA A 138 0.14 -9.68 16.82
CA ALA A 138 1.23 -9.14 17.61
C ALA A 138 0.77 -7.89 18.38
N VAL A 139 1.00 -7.86 19.69
CA VAL A 139 0.51 -6.81 20.59
C VAL A 139 1.64 -6.34 21.51
N GLY A 140 1.75 -5.03 21.66
CA GLY A 140 2.46 -4.37 22.76
C GLY A 140 1.52 -3.45 23.54
N LEU A 141 1.90 -3.09 24.77
CA LEU A 141 1.15 -2.15 25.62
C LEU A 141 2.03 -0.93 25.88
N VAL A 142 1.53 0.26 25.59
CA VAL A 142 2.27 1.51 25.76
C VAL A 142 1.75 2.25 26.98
N ASP A 143 2.66 2.66 27.87
CA ASP A 143 2.37 3.43 29.08
C ASP A 143 2.07 4.90 28.79
N SER A 144 1.59 5.64 29.78
CA SER A 144 1.25 7.06 29.67
C SER A 144 2.43 7.97 29.30
N THR A 145 3.67 7.48 29.45
CA THR A 145 4.90 8.18 29.09
C THR A 145 5.39 7.88 27.66
N GLY A 146 4.73 6.95 26.97
CA GLY A 146 5.10 6.54 25.62
C GLY A 146 6.12 5.41 25.57
N LYS A 147 6.31 4.64 26.65
CA LYS A 147 7.21 3.49 26.69
C LYS A 147 6.44 2.17 26.68
N ASP A 148 7.05 1.15 26.09
CA ASP A 148 6.49 -0.20 26.14
C ASP A 148 6.52 -0.76 27.56
N MET A 149 5.38 -1.30 28.00
CA MET A 149 5.27 -2.03 29.25
C MET A 149 5.79 -3.47 29.09
N PRO A 150 6.59 -3.98 30.04
CA PRO A 150 6.95 -5.40 30.07
C PRO A 150 5.72 -6.30 30.23
N LEU A 151 5.59 -7.27 29.34
CA LEU A 151 4.52 -8.27 29.35
C LEU A 151 5.01 -9.51 30.10
N THR A 152 4.30 -9.89 31.17
CA THR A 152 4.73 -10.98 32.08
C THR A 152 3.90 -12.24 31.94
N SER A 153 2.57 -12.10 31.81
CA SER A 153 1.67 -13.23 31.64
C SER A 153 0.41 -12.83 30.89
N ILE A 154 -0.16 -13.80 30.19
CA ILE A 154 -1.43 -13.66 29.47
C ILE A 154 -2.33 -14.82 29.89
N TYR A 155 -3.56 -14.52 30.31
CA TYR A 155 -4.60 -15.52 30.46
C TYR A 155 -5.41 -15.62 29.17
N SER A 156 -5.57 -16.85 28.65
CA SER A 156 -6.43 -17.17 27.52
C SER A 156 -6.82 -18.64 27.55
N ASP A 157 -8.03 -18.98 27.07
CA ASP A 157 -8.51 -20.37 26.98
C ASP A 157 -8.40 -21.18 28.29
N GLY A 158 -8.70 -20.54 29.43
CA GLY A 158 -8.66 -21.19 30.74
C GLY A 158 -7.25 -21.38 31.32
N ARG A 159 -6.20 -20.86 30.68
CA ARG A 159 -4.80 -21.07 31.06
C ARG A 159 -4.04 -19.75 31.15
N VAL A 160 -3.16 -19.66 32.15
CA VAL A 160 -2.17 -18.58 32.24
C VAL A 160 -0.90 -19.02 31.53
N GLN A 161 -0.44 -18.23 30.58
CA GLN A 161 0.86 -18.39 29.94
C GLN A 161 1.82 -17.33 30.51
N THR A 162 2.89 -17.77 31.16
CA THR A 162 4.01 -16.90 31.52
C THR A 162 4.85 -16.61 30.29
N LEU A 163 5.14 -15.33 30.07
CA LEU A 163 6.02 -14.87 29.01
C LEU A 163 7.44 -14.74 29.58
N SER A 164 8.41 -15.44 29.00
CA SER A 164 9.80 -15.39 29.44
C SER A 164 10.74 -15.49 28.25
N ASN A 165 11.81 -14.71 28.26
CA ASN A 165 12.83 -14.69 27.20
C ASN A 165 14.22 -14.58 27.85
N ASP A 166 14.75 -15.69 28.37
CA ASP A 166 16.10 -15.78 28.97
C ASP A 166 16.41 -14.68 30.00
N GLY A 167 15.40 -14.24 30.77
CA GLY A 167 15.54 -13.19 31.78
C GLY A 167 15.41 -11.74 31.25
N HIS A 168 15.19 -11.56 29.95
CA HIS A 168 14.92 -10.26 29.35
C HIS A 168 13.42 -9.91 29.35
N PRO A 169 13.06 -8.63 29.53
CA PRO A 169 11.67 -8.19 29.41
C PRO A 169 11.15 -8.39 27.98
N ILE A 170 9.89 -8.78 27.87
CA ILE A 170 9.18 -8.95 26.61
C ILE A 170 8.25 -7.75 26.44
N PHE A 171 8.36 -7.03 25.32
CA PHE A 171 7.55 -5.84 25.03
C PHE A 171 6.48 -6.08 23.96
N THR A 172 6.61 -7.18 23.21
CA THR A 172 5.66 -7.61 22.19
C THR A 172 5.41 -9.10 22.32
N THR A 173 4.15 -9.50 22.24
CA THR A 173 3.72 -10.92 22.25
C THR A 173 2.76 -11.18 21.10
N VAL A 174 2.64 -12.44 20.66
CA VAL A 174 1.74 -12.83 19.56
C VAL A 174 0.57 -13.61 20.12
N LEU A 175 -0.62 -12.99 20.10
CA LEU A 175 -1.87 -13.64 20.45
C LEU A 175 -2.27 -14.59 19.32
N GLN A 176 -2.55 -15.84 19.66
CA GLN A 176 -2.99 -16.85 18.69
C GLN A 176 -4.51 -16.85 18.62
N PHE A 177 -5.09 -15.96 17.81
CA PHE A 177 -6.54 -15.82 17.71
C PHE A 177 -7.13 -16.88 16.77
N LYS A 178 -7.93 -17.82 17.31
CA LYS A 178 -8.34 -19.05 16.59
C LYS A 178 -9.85 -19.23 16.45
N LYS A 179 -10.61 -18.75 17.44
CA LYS A 179 -12.06 -18.91 17.49
C LYS A 179 -12.75 -17.66 16.93
N LYS A 180 -14.08 -17.73 16.79
CA LYS A 180 -14.90 -16.59 16.38
C LYS A 180 -14.77 -15.41 17.36
N GLU A 181 -14.73 -15.71 18.66
CA GLU A 181 -14.48 -14.74 19.74
C GLU A 181 -13.52 -15.34 20.76
N GLU A 182 -12.54 -14.57 21.21
CA GLU A 182 -11.62 -14.93 22.29
C GLU A 182 -11.27 -13.70 23.14
N GLU A 183 -10.88 -13.93 24.39
CA GLU A 183 -10.43 -12.90 25.30
C GLU A 183 -9.02 -13.21 25.80
N PHE A 184 -8.17 -12.19 25.81
CA PHE A 184 -6.78 -12.25 26.26
C PHE A 184 -6.57 -11.23 27.35
N ILE A 185 -6.18 -11.68 28.54
CA ILE A 185 -6.02 -10.82 29.73
C ILE A 185 -4.55 -10.73 30.11
N PHE A 186 -3.98 -9.53 30.06
CA PHE A 186 -2.64 -9.21 30.50
C PHE A 186 -2.68 -8.84 31.99
N ASN A 187 -1.92 -9.55 32.81
CA ASN A 187 -1.83 -9.27 34.25
C ASN A 187 -0.59 -8.42 34.58
N ASN A 188 -0.59 -7.83 35.77
CA ASN A 188 0.47 -6.96 36.28
C ASN A 188 0.67 -5.71 35.39
N VAL A 189 -0.43 -5.14 34.91
CA VAL A 189 -0.46 -3.91 34.12
C VAL A 189 -0.77 -2.75 35.06
N PRO A 190 0.24 -1.95 35.47
CA PRO A 190 0.15 -1.06 36.63
C PRO A 190 -0.73 0.18 36.41
N GLU A 191 -0.97 0.55 35.16
CA GLU A 191 -1.86 1.65 34.76
C GLU A 191 -2.54 1.29 33.43
N ARG A 192 -3.59 2.01 33.06
CA ARG A 192 -4.29 1.78 31.79
C ARG A 192 -3.35 2.05 30.60
N PRO A 193 -3.04 1.04 29.77
CA PRO A 193 -2.17 1.23 28.61
C PRO A 193 -2.97 1.70 27.39
N VAL A 194 -2.24 2.21 26.38
CA VAL A 194 -2.72 2.27 24.99
C VAL A 194 -2.18 1.05 24.24
N PRO A 195 -3.03 0.15 23.71
CA PRO A 195 -2.55 -1.05 23.04
C PRO A 195 -2.04 -0.75 21.63
N SER A 196 -0.82 -1.20 21.33
CA SER A 196 -0.24 -1.24 19.99
C SER A 196 -0.61 -2.58 19.35
N LEU A 197 -1.70 -2.60 18.59
CA LEU A 197 -2.32 -3.81 18.02
C LEU A 197 -1.77 -4.10 16.62
N LEU A 198 -1.62 -5.38 16.27
CA LEU A 198 -1.17 -5.84 14.96
C LEU A 198 0.26 -5.35 14.57
N ARG A 199 1.16 -5.26 15.57
CA ARG A 199 2.56 -4.80 15.38
C ARG A 199 3.24 -5.49 14.20
N GLY A 200 3.95 -4.70 13.39
CA GLY A 200 4.63 -5.19 12.18
C GLY A 200 3.69 -5.79 11.12
N TYR A 201 2.40 -5.45 11.14
CA TYR A 201 1.35 -6.02 10.30
C TYR A 201 1.30 -7.55 10.39
N SER A 202 1.15 -8.06 11.61
CA SER A 202 1.37 -9.48 11.92
C SER A 202 0.47 -10.45 11.16
N ALA A 203 -0.68 -10.00 10.62
CA ALA A 203 -1.57 -10.76 9.77
C ALA A 203 -2.29 -9.85 8.74
N PRO A 204 -2.62 -10.34 7.53
CA PRO A 204 -3.27 -9.56 6.47
C PRO A 204 -4.78 -9.43 6.69
N ILE A 205 -5.18 -8.65 7.68
CA ILE A 205 -6.57 -8.47 8.13
C ILE A 205 -7.02 -7.00 8.09
N ARG A 206 -8.33 -6.77 8.19
CA ARG A 206 -8.90 -5.47 8.53
C ARG A 206 -9.07 -5.40 10.05
N LEU A 207 -8.41 -4.45 10.70
CA LEU A 207 -8.54 -4.23 12.14
C LEU A 207 -9.58 -3.14 12.42
N ASP A 208 -10.55 -3.43 13.27
CA ASP A 208 -11.51 -2.49 13.84
C ASP A 208 -11.32 -2.44 15.36
N SER A 209 -10.81 -1.34 15.90
CA SER A 209 -10.49 -1.21 17.32
C SER A 209 -11.25 -0.07 17.97
N ASP A 210 -11.41 -0.13 19.30
CA ASP A 210 -11.96 0.94 20.13
C ASP A 210 -10.98 2.11 20.42
N LEU A 211 -9.80 2.12 19.80
CA LEU A 211 -8.84 3.23 19.90
C LEU A 211 -9.48 4.56 19.46
N THR A 212 -9.40 5.55 20.36
CA THR A 212 -9.89 6.90 20.12
C THR A 212 -8.92 7.69 19.23
N GLU A 213 -9.33 8.85 18.72
CA GLU A 213 -8.39 9.73 18.02
C GLU A 213 -7.22 10.17 18.92
N SER A 214 -7.47 10.41 20.21
CA SER A 214 -6.42 10.74 21.17
C SER A 214 -5.40 9.62 21.30
N ASP A 215 -5.85 8.37 21.34
CA ASP A 215 -4.96 7.19 21.38
C ASP A 215 -4.14 7.08 20.09
N LEU A 216 -4.75 7.34 18.93
CA LEU A 216 -4.05 7.32 17.64
C LEU A 216 -2.99 8.41 17.54
N TYR A 217 -3.28 9.65 17.99
CA TYR A 217 -2.26 10.70 18.06
C TYR A 217 -1.14 10.34 19.04
N PHE A 218 -1.49 9.70 20.16
CA PHE A 218 -0.54 9.22 21.14
C PHE A 218 0.40 8.15 20.55
N LEU A 219 -0.13 7.15 19.84
CA LEU A 219 0.66 6.11 19.17
C LEU A 219 1.52 6.69 18.04
N LEU A 220 0.97 7.61 17.22
CA LEU A 220 1.74 8.31 16.19
C LEU A 220 2.97 9.04 16.77
N ALA A 221 2.86 9.57 17.99
CA ALA A 221 3.94 10.28 18.66
C ALA A 221 4.93 9.34 19.39
N ASN A 222 4.47 8.19 19.90
CA ASN A 222 5.22 7.44 20.92
C ASN A 222 5.41 5.95 20.65
N ASP A 223 4.64 5.31 19.76
CA ASP A 223 4.74 3.85 19.58
C ASP A 223 6.15 3.45 19.14
N SER A 224 6.67 2.40 19.78
CA SER A 224 7.98 1.84 19.51
C SER A 224 7.98 1.00 18.22
N ASP A 225 6.81 0.46 17.82
CA ASP A 225 6.66 -0.24 16.56
C ASP A 225 6.47 0.78 15.43
N GLU A 226 7.50 0.95 14.59
CA GLU A 226 7.48 1.93 13.51
C GLU A 226 6.31 1.72 12.55
N PHE A 227 5.91 0.47 12.29
CA PHE A 227 4.74 0.20 11.44
C PHE A 227 3.45 0.76 12.07
N ASN A 228 3.18 0.47 13.34
CA ASN A 228 1.99 0.98 14.03
C ASN A 228 2.05 2.48 14.27
N ARG A 229 3.23 3.05 14.49
CA ARG A 229 3.43 4.49 14.53
C ARG A 229 3.00 5.15 13.21
N TRP A 230 3.41 4.57 12.08
CA TRP A 230 2.96 5.00 10.75
C TRP A 230 1.45 4.76 10.57
N GLU A 231 0.95 3.56 10.88
CA GLU A 231 -0.45 3.17 10.67
C GLU A 231 -1.42 4.03 11.48
N ALA A 232 -1.06 4.44 12.70
CA ALA A 232 -1.86 5.38 13.49
C ALA A 232 -2.06 6.70 12.74
N GLY A 233 -1.01 7.22 12.10
CA GLY A 233 -1.08 8.37 11.19
C GLY A 233 -1.96 8.11 9.98
N GLN A 234 -1.88 6.92 9.38
CA GLN A 234 -2.73 6.55 8.24
C GLN A 234 -4.20 6.40 8.62
N ILE A 235 -4.54 5.88 9.80
CA ILE A 235 -5.92 5.81 10.31
C ILE A 235 -6.47 7.22 10.47
N LEU A 236 -5.71 8.12 11.11
CA LEU A 236 -6.09 9.53 11.27
C LEU A 236 -6.30 10.21 9.91
N ALA A 237 -5.38 10.02 8.96
CA ALA A 237 -5.47 10.58 7.63
C ALA A 237 -6.70 10.06 6.86
N ARG A 238 -6.99 8.75 6.93
CA ARG A 238 -8.20 8.17 6.34
C ARG A 238 -9.47 8.77 6.93
N LYS A 239 -9.59 8.82 8.27
CA LYS A 239 -10.74 9.43 8.96
C LYS A 239 -10.96 10.87 8.52
N LEU A 240 -9.89 11.66 8.48
CA LEU A 240 -9.90 13.04 8.00
C LEU A 240 -10.37 13.14 6.54
N MET A 241 -9.80 12.34 5.64
CA MET A 241 -10.17 12.33 4.23
C MET A 241 -11.65 11.97 4.04
N PHE A 242 -12.14 10.98 4.77
CA PHE A 242 -13.56 10.60 4.74
C PHE A 242 -14.48 11.73 5.17
N SER A 243 -14.16 12.40 6.28
CA SER A 243 -14.91 13.56 6.75
C SER A 243 -14.95 14.66 5.70
N LEU A 244 -13.79 14.99 5.11
CA LEU A 244 -13.69 16.04 4.10
C LEU A 244 -14.35 15.67 2.76
N VAL A 245 -14.39 14.39 2.39
CA VAL A 245 -15.16 13.92 1.23
C VAL A 245 -16.65 14.14 1.47
N ALA A 246 -17.15 13.79 2.66
CA ALA A 246 -18.55 14.04 3.00
C ALA A 246 -18.89 15.54 2.97
N ASP A 247 -18.00 16.39 3.47
CA ASP A 247 -18.17 17.84 3.44
C ASP A 247 -18.11 18.40 2.01
N PHE A 248 -17.18 17.91 1.17
CA PHE A 248 -17.09 18.30 -0.25
C PHE A 248 -18.37 17.95 -1.02
N GLN A 249 -18.89 16.72 -0.83
CA GLN A 249 -20.13 16.27 -1.47
C GLN A 249 -21.35 17.09 -1.03
N GLN A 250 -21.32 17.61 0.21
CA GLN A 250 -22.34 18.52 0.76
C GLN A 250 -22.07 20.00 0.44
N GLN A 251 -21.07 20.30 -0.39
CA GLN A 251 -20.66 21.66 -0.78
C GLN A 251 -20.31 22.56 0.41
N LYS A 252 -19.83 21.97 1.51
CA LYS A 252 -19.31 22.72 2.66
C LYS A 252 -17.88 23.19 2.39
N THR A 253 -17.47 24.22 3.11
CA THR A 253 -16.09 24.67 3.10
C THR A 253 -15.20 23.62 3.75
N LEU A 254 -14.16 23.19 3.05
CA LEU A 254 -13.17 22.26 3.59
C LEU A 254 -12.25 22.98 4.56
N ALA A 255 -11.99 22.36 5.71
CA ALA A 255 -11.09 22.89 6.73
C ALA A 255 -10.23 21.76 7.30
N LEU A 256 -8.92 21.97 7.35
CA LEU A 256 -7.99 20.98 7.87
C LEU A 256 -7.94 21.05 9.39
N ASN A 257 -8.00 19.89 10.06
CA ASN A 257 -7.87 19.80 11.51
C ASN A 257 -6.45 20.24 11.94
N THR A 258 -6.34 21.27 12.78
CA THR A 258 -5.05 21.81 13.23
C THR A 258 -4.20 20.78 13.97
N LYS A 259 -4.81 19.87 14.75
CA LYS A 259 -4.09 18.79 15.44
C LYS A 259 -3.38 17.85 14.46
N PHE A 260 -3.98 17.61 13.29
CA PHE A 260 -3.36 16.79 12.26
C PHE A 260 -2.12 17.47 11.67
N VAL A 261 -2.21 18.79 11.42
CA VAL A 261 -1.08 19.61 10.96
C VAL A 261 0.04 19.63 12.00
N ASP A 262 -0.30 19.84 13.27
CA ASP A 262 0.67 19.87 14.36
C ASP A 262 1.37 18.52 14.56
N GLY A 263 0.63 17.41 14.41
CA GLY A 263 1.20 16.06 14.43
C GLY A 263 2.21 15.83 13.30
N LEU A 264 1.87 16.20 12.06
CA LEU A 264 2.80 16.09 10.94
C LEU A 264 4.01 17.03 11.10
N ARG A 265 3.82 18.23 11.66
CA ARG A 265 4.92 19.15 11.99
C ARG A 265 5.88 18.53 13.00
N ALA A 266 5.38 17.89 14.05
CA ALA A 266 6.19 17.24 15.06
C ALA A 266 7.03 16.09 14.46
N ILE A 267 6.44 15.29 13.57
CA ILE A 267 7.15 14.22 12.84
C ILE A 267 8.23 14.81 11.93
N LEU A 268 7.89 15.84 11.15
CA LEU A 268 8.82 16.48 10.20
C LEU A 268 10.02 17.14 10.89
N ARG A 269 9.83 17.66 12.11
CA ARG A 269 10.87 18.26 12.95
C ARG A 269 11.66 17.26 13.80
N SER A 270 11.27 15.98 13.80
CA SER A 270 11.95 14.98 14.61
C SER A 270 13.38 14.75 14.14
N THR A 271 14.33 14.78 15.08
CA THR A 271 15.74 14.48 14.81
C THR A 271 16.12 13.04 15.17
N SER A 272 15.23 12.30 15.85
CA SER A 272 15.46 10.91 16.25
C SER A 272 14.87 9.90 15.27
N LEU A 273 13.88 10.32 14.47
CA LEU A 273 13.24 9.46 13.48
C LEU A 273 14.08 9.31 12.23
N ASP A 274 14.04 8.11 11.64
CA ASP A 274 14.60 7.86 10.33
C ASP A 274 13.90 8.72 9.26
N LYS A 275 14.66 9.23 8.29
CA LYS A 275 14.13 10.16 7.27
C LYS A 275 13.21 9.47 6.27
N GLU A 276 13.43 8.19 5.97
CA GLU A 276 12.51 7.41 5.15
C GLU A 276 11.20 7.18 5.89
N PHE A 277 11.27 6.91 7.20
CA PHE A 277 10.08 6.85 8.05
C PHE A 277 9.30 8.17 8.01
N ILE A 278 9.96 9.32 8.23
CA ILE A 278 9.30 10.64 8.15
C ILE A 278 8.63 10.81 6.78
N ALA A 279 9.32 10.49 5.69
CA ALA A 279 8.78 10.60 4.33
C ALA A 279 7.50 9.75 4.14
N LYS A 280 7.47 8.53 4.70
CA LYS A 280 6.30 7.65 4.65
C LYS A 280 5.17 8.16 5.54
N ALA A 281 5.47 8.61 6.76
CA ALA A 281 4.49 9.09 7.74
C ALA A 281 3.76 10.36 7.28
N ILE A 282 4.45 11.26 6.55
CA ILE A 282 3.80 12.45 5.99
C ILE A 282 3.09 12.18 4.65
N THR A 283 3.13 10.96 4.10
CA THR A 283 2.49 10.64 2.81
C THR A 283 1.02 10.29 3.01
N LEU A 284 0.13 11.10 2.41
CA LEU A 284 -1.32 10.87 2.46
C LEU A 284 -1.72 9.51 1.85
N PRO A 285 -2.79 8.88 2.38
CA PRO A 285 -3.42 7.70 1.78
C PRO A 285 -3.66 7.83 0.27
N GLY A 286 -3.63 6.69 -0.42
CA GLY A 286 -3.85 6.63 -1.87
C GLY A 286 -5.30 6.92 -2.24
N GLN A 287 -5.55 7.51 -3.42
CA GLN A 287 -6.93 7.73 -3.89
C GLN A 287 -7.70 6.41 -4.02
N GLY A 288 -7.05 5.37 -4.57
CA GLY A 288 -7.63 4.03 -4.69
C GLY A 288 -7.97 3.38 -3.34
N GLU A 289 -7.14 3.60 -2.33
CA GLU A 289 -7.36 3.10 -0.96
C GLU A 289 -8.63 3.71 -0.35
N ILE A 290 -8.79 5.04 -0.45
CA ILE A 290 -9.99 5.72 0.05
C ILE A 290 -11.23 5.27 -0.71
N MET A 291 -11.17 5.21 -2.04
CA MET A 291 -12.28 4.70 -2.85
C MET A 291 -12.65 3.25 -2.49
N ASP A 292 -11.66 2.40 -2.22
CA ASP A 292 -11.89 1.01 -1.83
C ASP A 292 -12.64 0.89 -0.49
N MET A 293 -12.50 1.87 0.39
CA MET A 293 -13.20 1.95 1.68
C MET A 293 -14.60 2.58 1.59
N MET A 294 -14.96 3.23 0.48
CA MET A 294 -16.31 3.78 0.26
C MET A 294 -17.33 2.69 -0.07
N SER A 295 -18.63 2.95 0.07
CA SER A 295 -19.68 2.10 -0.52
C SER A 295 -19.77 2.35 -2.02
N ILE A 296 -19.97 3.61 -2.40
CA ILE A 296 -19.93 4.11 -3.78
C ILE A 296 -18.68 4.99 -3.91
N ALA A 297 -17.75 4.59 -4.77
CA ALA A 297 -16.51 5.31 -5.02
C ALA A 297 -16.78 6.61 -5.80
N ASP A 298 -16.22 7.71 -5.31
CA ASP A 298 -16.31 9.03 -5.93
C ASP A 298 -14.89 9.55 -6.26
N PRO A 299 -14.39 9.31 -7.49
CA PRO A 299 -13.04 9.69 -7.86
C PRO A 299 -12.83 11.21 -7.87
N ASP A 300 -13.87 12.01 -8.14
CA ASP A 300 -13.75 13.47 -8.18
C ASP A 300 -13.64 14.04 -6.77
N ALA A 301 -14.51 13.60 -5.84
CA ALA A 301 -14.48 14.06 -4.46
C ALA A 301 -13.18 13.65 -3.76
N VAL A 302 -12.74 12.40 -3.94
CA VAL A 302 -11.49 11.90 -3.37
C VAL A 302 -10.29 12.67 -3.92
N HIS A 303 -10.25 12.92 -5.25
CA HIS A 303 -9.19 13.70 -5.86
C HIS A 303 -9.17 15.15 -5.35
N ALA A 304 -10.32 15.82 -5.31
CA ALA A 304 -10.44 17.21 -4.84
C ALA A 304 -10.01 17.35 -3.38
N VAL A 305 -10.47 16.47 -2.50
CA VAL A 305 -10.11 16.47 -1.07
C VAL A 305 -8.64 16.18 -0.86
N ARG A 306 -8.08 15.17 -1.55
CA ARG A 306 -6.66 14.86 -1.42
C ARG A 306 -5.78 16.02 -1.90
N THR A 307 -6.17 16.68 -2.99
CA THR A 307 -5.49 17.87 -3.51
C THR A 307 -5.59 19.04 -2.53
N PHE A 308 -6.77 19.28 -1.94
CA PHE A 308 -6.97 20.27 -0.90
C PHE A 308 -6.06 20.02 0.32
N ILE A 309 -6.07 18.81 0.89
CA ILE A 309 -5.24 18.48 2.07
C ILE A 309 -3.76 18.66 1.73
N LYS A 310 -3.32 18.19 0.56
CA LYS A 310 -1.93 18.33 0.12
C LYS A 310 -1.49 19.79 0.07
N LYS A 311 -2.30 20.65 -0.55
CA LYS A 311 -2.01 22.08 -0.70
C LYS A 311 -2.05 22.82 0.65
N GLU A 312 -3.03 22.50 1.49
CA GLU A 312 -3.18 23.11 2.81
C GLU A 312 -2.04 22.72 3.76
N LEU A 313 -1.62 21.46 3.75
CA LEU A 313 -0.41 21.02 4.46
C LEU A 313 0.83 21.74 3.93
N ALA A 314 0.99 21.83 2.61
CA ALA A 314 2.13 22.53 2.02
C ALA A 314 2.16 24.01 2.42
N PHE A 315 1.00 24.65 2.56
CA PHE A 315 0.88 26.04 2.98
C PHE A 315 1.23 26.21 4.46
N GLN A 316 0.60 25.44 5.35
CA GLN A 316 0.79 25.56 6.81
C GLN A 316 2.15 25.03 7.31
N LEU A 317 2.83 24.21 6.51
CA LEU A 317 4.15 23.62 6.81
C LEU A 317 5.24 24.13 5.85
N LYS A 318 5.01 25.24 5.12
CA LYS A 318 5.93 25.72 4.06
C LYS A 318 7.37 25.84 4.57
N ASP A 319 7.57 26.48 5.71
CA ASP A 319 8.91 26.69 6.29
C ASP A 319 9.56 25.37 6.72
N ASP A 320 8.80 24.46 7.32
CA ASP A 320 9.27 23.14 7.74
C ASP A 320 9.69 22.28 6.54
N LEU A 321 8.89 22.31 5.48
CA LEU A 321 9.16 21.59 4.23
C LEU A 321 10.38 22.17 3.49
N LEU A 322 10.52 23.50 3.46
CA LEU A 322 11.68 24.17 2.87
C LEU A 322 12.96 23.84 3.65
N ALA A 323 12.90 23.85 4.99
CA ALA A 323 14.00 23.44 5.83
C ALA A 323 14.40 21.98 5.54
N ALA A 324 13.42 21.06 5.45
CA ALA A 324 13.66 19.66 5.14
C ALA A 324 14.26 19.45 3.74
N VAL A 325 13.80 20.16 2.71
CA VAL A 325 14.43 20.11 1.38
C VAL A 325 15.88 20.57 1.46
N THR A 326 16.13 21.70 2.12
CA THR A 326 17.46 22.33 2.19
C THR A 326 18.46 21.48 2.96
N SER A 327 18.09 21.00 4.16
CA SER A 327 18.95 20.18 5.02
C SER A 327 19.24 18.79 4.46
N ASN A 328 18.45 18.34 3.48
CA ASN A 328 18.59 17.04 2.83
C ASN A 328 19.13 17.15 1.40
N ARG A 329 19.68 18.29 0.98
CA ARG A 329 20.56 18.37 -0.20
C ARG A 329 21.91 17.72 0.10
N SER A 330 22.59 17.24 -0.94
CA SER A 330 23.97 16.78 -0.84
C SER A 330 24.69 17.04 -2.15
N SER A 331 25.94 17.47 -2.06
CA SER A 331 26.89 17.58 -3.16
C SER A 331 27.83 16.37 -3.27
N GLU A 332 27.64 15.37 -2.40
CA GLU A 332 28.44 14.14 -2.41
C GLU A 332 28.13 13.30 -3.65
N ALA A 333 29.08 12.41 -4.01
CA ALA A 333 28.86 11.43 -5.05
C ALA A 333 27.67 10.52 -4.70
N TYR A 334 26.94 10.08 -5.73
CA TYR A 334 25.80 9.19 -5.53
C TYR A 334 26.22 7.89 -4.83
N ALA A 335 25.53 7.56 -3.74
CA ALA A 335 25.66 6.29 -3.04
C ALA A 335 24.29 5.62 -2.85
N PHE A 336 24.28 4.29 -3.00
CA PHE A 336 23.15 3.42 -2.68
C PHE A 336 23.34 2.80 -1.29
N ASN A 337 23.05 3.59 -0.27
CA ASN A 337 23.00 3.18 1.15
C ASN A 337 21.74 3.77 1.82
N HIS A 338 21.39 3.23 2.98
CA HIS A 338 20.17 3.61 3.71
C HIS A 338 20.08 5.12 3.94
N ASP A 339 21.10 5.73 4.54
CA ASP A 339 21.10 7.16 4.89
C ASP A 339 20.89 8.07 3.67
N SER A 340 21.52 7.74 2.55
CA SER A 340 21.37 8.50 1.29
C SER A 340 20.00 8.30 0.65
N VAL A 341 19.43 7.11 0.74
CA VAL A 341 18.08 6.79 0.26
C VAL A 341 17.05 7.54 1.12
N ALA A 342 17.15 7.45 2.44
CA ALA A 342 16.27 8.10 3.40
C ALA A 342 16.28 9.62 3.25
N ARG A 343 17.47 10.23 3.10
CA ARG A 343 17.63 11.66 2.79
C ARG A 343 16.88 12.06 1.52
N ARG A 344 17.09 11.34 0.41
CA ARG A 344 16.44 11.63 -0.88
C ARG A 344 14.92 11.44 -0.79
N ALA A 345 14.45 10.40 -0.10
CA ALA A 345 13.03 10.13 0.09
C ALA A 345 12.34 11.31 0.78
N LEU A 346 12.89 11.80 1.89
CA LEU A 346 12.36 12.95 2.62
C LEU A 346 12.38 14.23 1.78
N LYS A 347 13.54 14.56 1.18
CA LYS A 347 13.70 15.73 0.31
C LYS A 347 12.67 15.74 -0.81
N ASN A 348 12.55 14.63 -1.54
CA ASN A 348 11.66 14.52 -2.70
C ASN A 348 10.18 14.60 -2.31
N THR A 349 9.81 14.01 -1.17
CA THR A 349 8.44 14.10 -0.64
C THR A 349 8.10 15.55 -0.27
N CYS A 350 9.01 16.25 0.41
CA CYS A 350 8.82 17.66 0.77
C CYS A 350 8.75 18.57 -0.47
N LEU A 351 9.60 18.33 -1.47
CA LEU A 351 9.56 19.05 -2.74
C LEU A 351 8.22 18.88 -3.46
N ALA A 352 7.66 17.66 -3.44
CA ALA A 352 6.37 17.37 -4.05
C ALA A 352 5.19 18.05 -3.32
N TYR A 353 5.28 18.24 -2.00
CA TYR A 353 4.32 19.06 -1.24
C TYR A 353 4.43 20.53 -1.63
N LEU A 354 5.64 21.10 -1.55
CA LEU A 354 5.90 22.50 -1.90
C LEU A 354 5.38 22.80 -3.32
N ALA A 355 5.72 21.97 -4.31
CA ALA A 355 5.30 22.19 -5.69
C ALA A 355 3.77 22.26 -5.88
N SER A 356 2.97 21.70 -4.96
CA SER A 356 1.50 21.82 -5.01
C SER A 356 0.95 23.20 -4.67
N LEU A 357 1.77 24.09 -4.11
CA LEU A 357 1.41 25.50 -3.89
C LEU A 357 1.30 26.27 -5.22
N ASN A 358 2.04 25.84 -6.25
CA ASN A 358 2.12 26.48 -7.55
C ASN A 358 2.54 27.96 -7.48
N GLU A 359 3.48 28.26 -6.58
CA GLU A 359 4.08 29.59 -6.42
C GLU A 359 5.35 29.72 -7.28
N PRO A 360 5.68 30.93 -7.80
CA PRO A 360 6.85 31.10 -8.66
C PRO A 360 8.19 30.72 -8.02
N ASP A 361 8.40 31.08 -6.76
CA ASP A 361 9.61 30.76 -5.96
C ASP A 361 9.80 29.25 -5.80
N VAL A 362 8.71 28.53 -5.53
CA VAL A 362 8.72 27.07 -5.41
C VAL A 362 8.91 26.37 -6.76
N THR A 363 8.33 26.92 -7.82
CA THR A 363 8.53 26.41 -9.18
C THR A 363 9.99 26.56 -9.61
N GLU A 364 10.62 27.70 -9.31
CA GLU A 364 12.04 27.92 -9.55
C GLU A 364 12.91 26.97 -8.71
N LEU A 365 12.56 26.75 -7.44
CA LEU A 365 13.21 25.77 -6.59
C LEU A 365 13.19 24.36 -7.22
N ALA A 366 12.02 23.88 -7.64
CA ALA A 366 11.89 22.56 -8.27
C ALA A 366 12.64 22.46 -9.60
N LEU A 367 12.66 23.53 -10.39
CA LEU A 367 13.45 23.59 -11.63
C LEU A 367 14.96 23.55 -11.35
N ASN A 368 15.42 24.24 -10.31
CA ASN A 368 16.81 24.17 -9.88
C ASN A 368 17.19 22.75 -9.44
N GLU A 369 16.36 22.11 -8.62
CA GLU A 369 16.55 20.70 -8.21
C GLU A 369 16.63 19.75 -9.42
N TYR A 370 15.75 19.94 -10.41
CA TYR A 370 15.76 19.17 -11.64
C TYR A 370 17.07 19.34 -12.42
N LYS A 371 17.54 20.59 -12.59
CA LYS A 371 18.75 20.91 -13.36
C LYS A 371 20.04 20.48 -12.64
N SER A 372 20.09 20.61 -11.32
CA SER A 372 21.28 20.29 -10.53
C SER A 372 21.37 18.81 -10.12
N ALA A 373 20.33 18.02 -10.35
CA ALA A 373 20.31 16.62 -9.94
C ALA A 373 21.43 15.80 -10.62
N THR A 374 22.18 15.06 -9.80
CA THR A 374 23.31 14.21 -10.24
C THR A 374 22.92 12.76 -10.45
N ASN A 375 21.66 12.39 -10.17
CA ASN A 375 21.14 11.03 -10.29
C ASN A 375 19.66 11.04 -10.70
N MET A 376 19.20 9.92 -11.26
CA MET A 376 17.84 9.77 -11.77
C MET A 376 16.76 9.90 -10.68
N THR A 377 17.03 9.48 -9.44
CA THR A 377 16.04 9.56 -8.35
C THR A 377 15.68 11.01 -8.03
N GLU A 378 16.65 11.90 -7.93
CA GLU A 378 16.41 13.33 -7.67
C GLU A 378 15.90 14.05 -8.93
N GLN A 379 16.48 13.78 -10.11
CA GLN A 379 16.05 14.42 -11.35
C GLN A 379 14.58 14.09 -11.65
N PHE A 380 14.20 12.81 -11.56
CA PHE A 380 12.85 12.37 -11.85
C PHE A 380 11.83 12.84 -10.80
N ALA A 381 12.22 12.91 -9.52
CA ALA A 381 11.34 13.44 -8.48
C ALA A 381 11.04 14.93 -8.67
N ALA A 382 12.05 15.73 -9.04
CA ALA A 382 11.85 17.14 -9.36
C ALA A 382 11.01 17.32 -10.63
N LEU A 383 11.24 16.51 -11.67
CA LEU A 383 10.38 16.48 -12.86
C LEU A 383 8.94 16.14 -12.51
N ALA A 384 8.72 15.14 -11.64
CA ALA A 384 7.38 14.75 -11.20
C ALA A 384 6.68 15.83 -10.37
N ALA A 385 7.44 16.62 -9.60
CA ALA A 385 6.91 17.78 -8.89
C ALA A 385 6.44 18.88 -9.86
N LEU A 386 7.24 19.16 -10.91
CA LEU A 386 6.91 20.13 -11.96
C LEU A 386 5.74 19.66 -12.84
N SER A 387 5.65 18.37 -13.14
CA SER A 387 4.70 17.83 -14.13
C SER A 387 3.23 17.90 -13.71
N GLN A 388 2.96 18.19 -12.43
CA GLN A 388 1.60 18.31 -11.89
C GLN A 388 1.02 19.73 -12.05
N ASN A 389 1.83 20.70 -12.45
CA ASN A 389 1.40 22.09 -12.63
C ASN A 389 1.34 22.43 -14.13
N PRO A 390 0.15 22.68 -14.70
CA PRO A 390 0.02 23.09 -16.10
C PRO A 390 0.77 24.40 -16.38
N GLY A 391 1.50 24.47 -17.49
CA GLY A 391 2.20 25.68 -17.93
C GLY A 391 3.48 25.39 -18.71
N GLN A 392 4.12 26.46 -19.19
CA GLN A 392 5.31 26.35 -20.04
C GLN A 392 6.47 25.60 -19.35
N VAL A 393 6.69 25.84 -18.05
CA VAL A 393 7.75 25.17 -17.29
C VAL A 393 7.60 23.64 -17.30
N ARG A 394 6.36 23.13 -17.22
CA ARG A 394 6.07 21.70 -17.32
C ARG A 394 6.44 21.17 -18.70
N GLU A 395 5.97 21.82 -19.76
CA GLU A 395 6.22 21.38 -21.13
C GLU A 395 7.72 21.38 -21.45
N ASP A 396 8.42 22.43 -21.05
CA ASP A 396 9.87 22.57 -21.25
C ASP A 396 10.64 21.49 -20.48
N ALA A 397 10.29 21.22 -19.22
CA ALA A 397 10.95 20.20 -18.41
C ALA A 397 10.70 18.77 -18.94
N LEU A 398 9.47 18.48 -19.40
CA LEU A 398 9.14 17.19 -20.02
C LEU A 398 9.90 17.00 -21.34
N LEU A 399 9.98 18.04 -22.17
CA LEU A 399 10.71 18.01 -23.43
C LEU A 399 12.22 17.88 -23.23
N ASP A 400 12.81 18.65 -22.30
CA ASP A 400 14.22 18.56 -21.93
C ASP A 400 14.58 17.15 -21.44
N PHE A 401 13.77 16.59 -20.53
CA PHE A 401 13.98 15.24 -20.03
C PHE A 401 13.93 14.20 -21.16
N TYR A 402 12.94 14.29 -22.05
CA TYR A 402 12.84 13.41 -23.20
C TYR A 402 14.07 13.55 -24.12
N ASN A 403 14.45 14.77 -24.50
CA ASN A 403 15.58 15.00 -25.42
C ASN A 403 16.89 14.44 -24.85
N LYS A 404 17.10 14.56 -23.53
CA LYS A 404 18.26 14.01 -22.83
C LYS A 404 18.26 12.47 -22.81
N TRP A 405 17.11 11.85 -22.60
CA TRP A 405 17.00 10.42 -22.31
C TRP A 405 16.35 9.58 -23.43
N GLN A 406 16.05 10.15 -24.59
CA GLN A 406 15.33 9.48 -25.68
C GLN A 406 15.99 8.18 -26.18
N GLN A 407 17.29 8.02 -25.97
CA GLN A 407 18.04 6.79 -26.32
C GLN A 407 17.93 5.69 -25.25
N ASP A 408 17.51 6.02 -24.03
CA ASP A 408 17.25 5.05 -22.97
C ASP A 408 15.77 4.67 -22.94
N TYR A 409 15.48 3.50 -23.50
CA TYR A 409 14.14 2.96 -23.63
C TYR A 409 13.38 2.90 -22.29
N LEU A 410 14.03 2.52 -21.19
CA LEU A 410 13.38 2.34 -19.87
C LEU A 410 13.09 3.70 -19.23
N VAL A 411 13.99 4.67 -19.40
CA VAL A 411 13.77 6.04 -18.90
C VAL A 411 12.64 6.73 -19.67
N VAL A 412 12.56 6.54 -20.99
CA VAL A 412 11.41 7.04 -21.79
C VAL A 412 10.09 6.38 -21.34
N SER A 413 10.12 5.12 -20.92
CA SER A 413 8.93 4.47 -20.34
C SER A 413 8.49 5.15 -19.05
N LYS A 414 9.42 5.54 -18.16
CA LYS A 414 9.09 6.36 -16.97
C LYS A 414 8.52 7.73 -17.35
N TRP A 415 9.03 8.36 -18.41
CA TRP A 415 8.51 9.63 -18.93
C TRP A 415 7.08 9.51 -19.46
N PHE A 416 6.74 8.43 -20.17
CA PHE A 416 5.36 8.15 -20.56
C PHE A 416 4.47 7.95 -19.34
N ALA A 417 4.91 7.14 -18.37
CA ALA A 417 4.15 6.87 -17.16
C ALA A 417 3.86 8.15 -16.36
N LEU A 418 4.84 9.05 -16.22
CA LEU A 418 4.67 10.30 -15.50
C LEU A 418 3.56 11.18 -16.09
N GLN A 419 3.50 11.27 -17.42
CA GLN A 419 2.46 12.03 -18.11
C GLN A 419 1.11 11.31 -18.06
N ALA A 420 1.11 9.98 -18.18
CA ALA A 420 -0.10 9.17 -18.14
C ALA A 420 -0.82 9.25 -16.80
N THR A 421 -0.07 9.25 -15.69
CA THR A 421 -0.60 9.35 -14.32
C THR A 421 -0.87 10.78 -13.87
N SER A 422 -0.81 11.76 -14.77
CA SER A 422 -1.04 13.16 -14.41
C SER A 422 -2.53 13.41 -14.17
N ASP A 423 -2.83 14.11 -13.08
CA ASP A 423 -4.20 14.46 -12.69
C ASP A 423 -4.63 15.83 -13.27
N ILE A 424 -3.88 16.38 -14.24
CA ILE A 424 -4.24 17.68 -14.85
C ILE A 424 -5.56 17.58 -15.63
N PRO A 425 -6.41 18.62 -15.63
CA PRO A 425 -7.63 18.63 -16.42
C PRO A 425 -7.37 18.33 -17.90
N GLY A 426 -8.13 17.39 -18.47
CA GLY A 426 -8.03 17.03 -19.89
C GLY A 426 -6.87 16.08 -20.25
N ASN A 427 -6.22 15.41 -19.29
CA ASN A 427 -5.08 14.53 -19.56
C ASN A 427 -5.39 13.37 -20.53
N VAL A 428 -6.67 12.97 -20.70
CA VAL A 428 -7.08 11.98 -21.72
C VAL A 428 -6.58 12.39 -23.12
N ALA A 429 -6.72 13.66 -23.48
CA ALA A 429 -6.26 14.17 -24.78
C ALA A 429 -4.74 14.15 -24.91
N ASN A 430 -4.02 14.35 -23.80
CA ASN A 430 -2.55 14.24 -23.78
C ASN A 430 -2.09 12.80 -24.00
N VAL A 431 -2.72 11.83 -23.31
CA VAL A 431 -2.41 10.40 -23.50
C VAL A 431 -2.73 9.93 -24.92
N GLN A 432 -3.82 10.41 -25.51
CA GLN A 432 -4.14 10.16 -26.92
C GLN A 432 -3.07 10.71 -27.87
N LYS A 433 -2.50 11.90 -27.61
CA LYS A 433 -1.36 12.43 -28.39
C LYS A 433 -0.12 11.57 -28.23
N LEU A 434 0.15 11.08 -27.02
CA LEU A 434 1.33 10.26 -26.73
C LEU A 434 1.29 8.89 -27.44
N LEU A 435 0.11 8.37 -27.81
CA LEU A 435 0.01 7.17 -28.66
C LEU A 435 0.64 7.38 -30.05
N ALA A 436 0.62 8.61 -30.56
CA ALA A 436 1.23 8.96 -31.85
C ALA A 436 2.70 9.39 -31.72
N HIS A 437 3.25 9.40 -30.49
CA HIS A 437 4.61 9.83 -30.26
C HIS A 437 5.62 8.84 -30.87
N PRO A 438 6.69 9.28 -31.56
CA PRO A 438 7.63 8.37 -32.24
C PRO A 438 8.30 7.33 -31.35
N ALA A 439 8.45 7.63 -30.05
CA ALA A 439 9.00 6.71 -29.06
C ALA A 439 7.99 5.70 -28.48
N PHE A 440 6.71 5.78 -28.86
CA PHE A 440 5.68 4.83 -28.44
C PHE A 440 5.50 3.73 -29.49
N ASP A 441 5.55 2.47 -29.04
CA ASP A 441 5.25 1.30 -29.87
C ASP A 441 4.26 0.40 -29.12
N MET A 442 3.06 0.24 -29.70
CA MET A 442 1.97 -0.58 -29.17
C MET A 442 2.35 -2.07 -29.10
N ARG A 443 3.32 -2.53 -29.91
CA ARG A 443 3.81 -3.92 -29.86
C ARG A 443 4.67 -4.18 -28.63
N ASN A 444 5.18 -3.14 -27.98
CA ASN A 444 6.05 -3.27 -26.82
C ASN A 444 5.24 -3.22 -25.52
N PRO A 445 5.11 -4.33 -24.77
CA PRO A 445 4.27 -4.38 -23.56
C PRO A 445 4.66 -3.34 -22.52
N ASN A 446 5.95 -3.07 -22.33
CA ASN A 446 6.43 -2.11 -21.34
C ASN A 446 6.00 -0.67 -21.68
N LYS A 447 5.90 -0.31 -22.97
CA LYS A 447 5.36 1.00 -23.39
C LYS A 447 3.85 1.06 -23.16
N VAL A 448 3.13 -0.01 -23.47
CA VAL A 448 1.68 -0.13 -23.21
C VAL A 448 1.38 0.01 -21.72
N TYR A 449 2.07 -0.73 -20.85
CA TYR A 449 1.87 -0.61 -19.40
C TYR A 449 2.24 0.78 -18.87
N SER A 450 3.29 1.39 -19.41
CA SER A 450 3.71 2.73 -18.97
C SER A 450 2.68 3.80 -19.35
N LEU A 451 2.19 3.81 -20.59
CA LEU A 451 1.27 4.84 -21.06
C LEU A 451 -0.20 4.50 -20.72
N ILE A 452 -0.68 3.34 -21.15
CA ILE A 452 -2.09 2.96 -21.01
C ILE A 452 -2.37 2.46 -19.59
N GLY A 453 -1.49 1.60 -19.05
CA GLY A 453 -1.60 1.16 -17.66
C GLY A 453 -1.45 2.34 -16.68
N GLY A 454 -0.50 3.24 -16.93
CA GLY A 454 -0.33 4.48 -16.16
C GLY A 454 -1.59 5.37 -16.19
N PHE A 455 -2.22 5.52 -17.36
CA PHE A 455 -3.45 6.30 -17.51
C PHE A 455 -4.60 5.73 -16.68
N CYS A 456 -4.81 4.41 -16.73
CA CYS A 456 -5.79 3.73 -15.88
C CYS A 456 -5.52 3.90 -14.38
N GLY A 457 -4.27 4.20 -14.01
CA GLY A 457 -3.85 4.50 -12.64
C GLY A 457 -4.19 5.91 -12.15
N SER A 458 -4.61 6.84 -13.03
CA SER A 458 -5.11 8.18 -12.66
C SER A 458 -6.64 8.12 -12.54
N PRO A 459 -7.23 8.06 -11.32
CA PRO A 459 -8.67 7.85 -11.16
C PRO A 459 -9.51 8.97 -11.78
N VAL A 460 -9.09 10.23 -11.62
CA VAL A 460 -9.83 11.39 -12.13
C VAL A 460 -9.89 11.42 -13.66
N SER A 461 -8.79 11.03 -14.33
CA SER A 461 -8.75 11.00 -15.81
C SER A 461 -9.41 9.76 -16.40
N PHE A 462 -9.18 8.57 -15.81
CA PHE A 462 -9.77 7.33 -16.32
C PHE A 462 -11.28 7.28 -16.08
N HIS A 463 -11.72 7.71 -14.90
CA HIS A 463 -13.13 7.81 -14.52
C HIS A 463 -13.69 9.22 -14.75
N ALA A 464 -13.23 9.93 -15.78
CA ALA A 464 -13.81 11.22 -16.15
C ALA A 464 -15.34 11.10 -16.35
N LYS A 465 -16.11 12.08 -15.85
CA LYS A 465 -17.59 12.05 -15.86
C LYS A 465 -18.21 11.93 -17.26
N ASP A 466 -17.48 12.38 -18.28
CA ASP A 466 -17.90 12.32 -19.68
C ASP A 466 -17.66 10.93 -20.34
N GLY A 467 -17.02 10.00 -19.63
CA GLY A 467 -16.70 8.66 -20.13
C GLY A 467 -15.57 8.61 -21.14
N SER A 468 -14.86 9.72 -21.37
CA SER A 468 -13.76 9.80 -22.34
C SER A 468 -12.65 8.79 -22.05
N GLY A 469 -12.30 8.60 -20.77
CA GLY A 469 -11.31 7.61 -20.34
C GLY A 469 -11.73 6.16 -20.59
N TYR A 470 -13.01 5.83 -20.36
CA TYR A 470 -13.55 4.51 -20.66
C TYR A 470 -13.54 4.22 -22.16
N LYS A 471 -14.03 5.16 -22.96
CA LYS A 471 -14.05 5.04 -24.42
C LYS A 471 -12.64 4.84 -24.98
N PHE A 472 -11.70 5.66 -24.52
CA PHE A 472 -10.29 5.55 -24.90
C PHE A 472 -9.73 4.14 -24.62
N LEU A 473 -9.92 3.63 -23.40
CA LEU A 473 -9.43 2.30 -23.05
C LEU A 473 -10.11 1.20 -23.89
N GLY A 474 -11.43 1.29 -24.12
CA GLY A 474 -12.16 0.32 -24.93
C GLY A 474 -11.63 0.20 -26.36
N GLU A 475 -11.37 1.35 -27.00
CA GLU A 475 -10.77 1.41 -28.34
C GLU A 475 -9.35 0.83 -28.37
N VAL A 476 -8.52 1.17 -27.37
CA VAL A 476 -7.13 0.69 -27.26
C VAL A 476 -7.09 -0.83 -27.01
N VAL A 477 -7.99 -1.36 -26.19
CA VAL A 477 -8.10 -2.81 -25.93
C VAL A 477 -8.35 -3.57 -27.22
N LEU A 478 -9.29 -3.14 -28.06
CA LEU A 478 -9.59 -3.82 -29.31
C LEU A 478 -8.42 -3.77 -30.32
N GLN A 479 -7.63 -2.71 -30.28
CA GLN A 479 -6.39 -2.63 -31.07
C GLN A 479 -5.33 -3.58 -30.52
N LEU A 480 -5.13 -3.58 -29.20
CA LEU A 480 -4.17 -4.43 -28.51
C LEU A 480 -4.49 -5.90 -28.66
N ASP A 481 -5.76 -6.29 -28.65
CA ASP A 481 -6.18 -7.69 -28.75
C ASP A 481 -5.67 -8.35 -30.04
N LYS A 482 -5.67 -7.60 -31.15
CA LYS A 482 -5.14 -8.05 -32.44
C LYS A 482 -3.62 -8.21 -32.45
N ILE A 483 -2.91 -7.57 -31.53
CA ILE A 483 -1.43 -7.55 -31.47
C ILE A 483 -0.93 -8.51 -30.40
N ASN A 484 -1.49 -8.43 -29.20
CA ASN A 484 -1.10 -9.17 -28.02
C ASN A 484 -2.31 -9.35 -27.06
N PRO A 485 -3.09 -10.43 -27.22
CA PRO A 485 -4.23 -10.78 -26.37
C PRO A 485 -3.96 -10.78 -24.86
N GLN A 486 -2.74 -11.14 -24.44
CA GLN A 486 -2.37 -11.20 -23.02
C GLN A 486 -2.18 -9.81 -22.41
N VAL A 487 -1.62 -8.87 -23.17
CA VAL A 487 -1.51 -7.48 -22.74
C VAL A 487 -2.89 -6.82 -22.75
N ALA A 488 -3.69 -7.09 -23.79
CA ALA A 488 -5.05 -6.58 -23.90
C ALA A 488 -5.92 -7.01 -22.71
N SER A 489 -5.90 -8.30 -22.32
CA SER A 489 -6.69 -8.79 -21.19
C SER A 489 -6.31 -8.15 -19.87
N ARG A 490 -5.01 -7.84 -19.65
CA ARG A 490 -4.55 -7.09 -18.48
C ARG A 490 -5.06 -5.64 -18.47
N MET A 491 -5.16 -4.99 -19.63
CA MET A 491 -5.73 -3.64 -19.74
C MET A 491 -7.23 -3.63 -19.48
N VAL A 492 -7.97 -4.64 -19.95
CA VAL A 492 -9.41 -4.78 -19.69
C VAL A 492 -9.72 -4.92 -18.21
N SER A 493 -8.82 -5.51 -17.41
CA SER A 493 -8.99 -5.62 -15.95
C SER A 493 -9.19 -4.28 -15.23
N ALA A 494 -8.82 -3.14 -15.84
CA ALA A 494 -9.13 -1.82 -15.28
C ALA A 494 -10.64 -1.56 -15.18
N PHE A 495 -11.47 -2.24 -15.99
CA PHE A 495 -12.93 -2.19 -15.88
C PHE A 495 -13.49 -3.08 -14.76
N SER A 496 -12.71 -3.99 -14.16
CA SER A 496 -13.25 -5.02 -13.24
C SER A 496 -14.02 -4.49 -12.03
N ARG A 497 -13.77 -3.24 -11.61
CA ARG A 497 -14.43 -2.59 -10.47
C ARG A 497 -15.51 -1.58 -10.87
N TRP A 498 -15.99 -1.60 -12.11
CA TRP A 498 -16.92 -0.58 -12.64
C TRP A 498 -18.21 -0.41 -11.82
N ARG A 499 -18.75 -1.47 -11.22
CA ARG A 499 -19.96 -1.43 -10.36
C ARG A 499 -19.79 -0.64 -9.05
N ARG A 500 -18.57 -0.26 -8.70
CA ARG A 500 -18.27 0.49 -7.47
C ARG A 500 -18.54 1.99 -7.58
N TYR A 501 -18.72 2.51 -8.80
CA TYR A 501 -18.88 3.93 -9.06
C TYR A 501 -20.36 4.33 -9.12
N ASP A 502 -20.65 5.62 -9.32
CA ASP A 502 -22.00 6.13 -9.53
C ASP A 502 -22.67 5.55 -10.80
N GLU A 503 -24.01 5.66 -10.88
CA GLU A 503 -24.81 5.10 -11.97
C GLU A 503 -24.40 5.59 -13.37
N THR A 504 -23.93 6.83 -13.49
CA THR A 504 -23.51 7.41 -14.78
C THR A 504 -22.23 6.72 -15.25
N ARG A 505 -21.23 6.64 -14.37
CA ARG A 505 -19.98 5.91 -14.65
C ARG A 505 -20.22 4.43 -14.91
N GLN A 506 -21.14 3.82 -14.17
CA GLN A 506 -21.52 2.44 -14.37
C GLN A 506 -22.05 2.20 -15.79
N ALA A 507 -23.00 3.02 -16.25
CA ALA A 507 -23.56 2.92 -17.59
C ALA A 507 -22.48 3.08 -18.69
N LEU A 508 -21.59 4.06 -18.53
CA LEU A 508 -20.52 4.35 -19.49
C LEU A 508 -19.48 3.21 -19.57
N ALA A 509 -19.03 2.70 -18.43
CA ALA A 509 -18.09 1.58 -18.38
C ALA A 509 -18.71 0.28 -18.91
N LYS A 510 -19.98 0.01 -18.55
CA LYS A 510 -20.73 -1.15 -19.05
C LYS A 510 -20.86 -1.14 -20.56
N ALA A 511 -21.19 0.02 -21.15
CA ALA A 511 -21.28 0.16 -22.60
C ALA A 511 -19.96 -0.20 -23.31
N GLN A 512 -18.81 0.13 -22.72
CA GLN A 512 -17.50 -0.26 -23.28
C GLN A 512 -17.24 -1.76 -23.15
N LEU A 513 -17.58 -2.38 -22.02
CA LEU A 513 -17.48 -3.83 -21.85
C LEU A 513 -18.37 -4.59 -22.85
N GLU A 514 -19.61 -4.16 -23.04
CA GLU A 514 -20.54 -4.75 -24.03
C GLU A 514 -20.03 -4.59 -25.46
N MET A 515 -19.46 -3.42 -25.79
CA MET A 515 -18.84 -3.14 -27.08
C MET A 515 -17.62 -4.06 -27.33
N ILE A 516 -16.76 -4.23 -26.34
CA ILE A 516 -15.59 -5.12 -26.43
C ILE A 516 -16.03 -6.56 -26.70
N ILE A 517 -16.99 -7.09 -25.92
CA ILE A 517 -17.47 -8.48 -26.05
C ILE A 517 -18.14 -8.72 -27.41
N SER A 518 -18.83 -7.71 -27.94
CA SER A 518 -19.51 -7.80 -29.23
C SER A 518 -18.56 -7.67 -30.43
N ALA A 519 -17.26 -7.41 -30.20
CA ALA A 519 -16.30 -7.25 -31.28
C ALA A 519 -16.00 -8.58 -31.99
N ASN A 520 -16.08 -8.56 -33.32
CA ASN A 520 -15.78 -9.74 -34.11
C ASN A 520 -14.27 -10.08 -34.05
N GLY A 521 -13.95 -11.36 -33.82
CA GLY A 521 -12.58 -11.84 -33.72
C GLY A 521 -11.88 -11.56 -32.38
N LEU A 522 -12.64 -11.27 -31.32
CA LEU A 522 -12.10 -11.06 -29.97
C LEU A 522 -11.43 -12.34 -29.45
N SER A 523 -10.25 -12.21 -28.84
CA SER A 523 -9.56 -13.33 -28.22
C SER A 523 -10.30 -13.88 -26.99
N GLU A 524 -10.10 -15.18 -26.71
CA GLU A 524 -10.62 -15.82 -25.49
C GLU A 524 -10.11 -15.13 -24.22
N ASN A 525 -8.85 -14.68 -24.21
CA ASN A 525 -8.23 -13.98 -23.09
C ASN A 525 -8.98 -12.71 -22.70
N VAL A 526 -9.36 -11.90 -23.68
CA VAL A 526 -10.10 -10.66 -23.44
C VAL A 526 -11.57 -10.95 -23.13
N TYR A 527 -12.18 -11.87 -23.89
CA TYR A 527 -13.56 -12.28 -23.68
C TYR A 527 -13.81 -12.75 -22.24
N GLU A 528 -12.95 -13.62 -21.69
CA GLU A 528 -13.09 -14.15 -20.33
C GLU A 528 -13.10 -13.04 -19.27
N ILE A 529 -12.16 -12.09 -19.35
CA ILE A 529 -12.03 -11.01 -18.37
C ILE A 529 -13.18 -10.00 -18.50
N ALA A 530 -13.57 -9.64 -19.73
CA ALA A 530 -14.67 -8.73 -19.97
C ALA A 530 -16.00 -9.33 -19.50
N LEU A 531 -16.27 -10.60 -19.82
CA LEU A 531 -17.49 -11.31 -19.43
C LEU A 531 -17.58 -11.46 -17.91
N LYS A 532 -16.48 -11.85 -17.25
CA LYS A 532 -16.43 -11.91 -15.78
C LYS A 532 -16.69 -10.54 -15.15
N SER A 533 -16.13 -9.47 -15.72
CA SER A 533 -16.35 -8.11 -15.24
C SER A 533 -17.81 -7.67 -15.39
N LEU A 534 -18.51 -8.07 -16.46
CA LEU A 534 -19.94 -7.79 -16.61
C LEU A 534 -20.81 -8.59 -15.64
N ALA A 535 -20.42 -9.81 -15.31
CA ALA A 535 -21.18 -10.68 -14.40
C ALA A 535 -21.01 -10.29 -12.91
N ALA A 536 -19.80 -9.88 -12.53
CA ALA A 536 -19.35 -9.59 -11.15
C ALA A 536 -20.10 -8.46 -10.47
#